data_AF-A0A7C7QU71-F1
#
_entry.id   AF-A0A7C7QU71-F1
#
_cell.length_a   1.000
_cell.length_b   1.000
_cell.length_c   1.000
_cell.angle_alpha   90.00
_cell.angle_beta   90.00
_cell.angle_gamma   90.00
#
_symmetry.space_group_name_H-M   'P 1'
#
loop_
_entity.id
_entity.type
_entity.pdbx_description
1 polymer ?
#
loop_
_entity_poly.entity_id
_entity_poly.type
_entity_poly.pdbx_seq_one_letter_code
_entity_poly.pdbx_strand_id
1 'polypeptide(L)'
;MEEILKKVEELYQMGGREVHIVGGIPSYWNYDKYIEIVREVKKRFPDIIVKAWTAVEIHHMAKISGKSYQEVLTELKNAGLDALPGGGAEIFSDRVRQIIAPYKANAEEYLEVHKTAHKLGIPTNATMLYGHVETIEERVEHMEMLRKLQDETGGFQVFIPLAYWPEGTRLGGYRTSSVDDLKTIAISRIYLDNFDHIKAYWVTLGEKVAQVALNFGADDLDGTIQEEKIVHAAGTKSAYGHSVDKLVSLIKKSGKIPAERDTFYNVVKVYD
;
A
#
# COMPACT_ATOMS: atom_id res chain seq x y z
N MET A 1 11.34 -10.91 16.93
CA MET A 1 10.05 -11.65 16.94
C MET A 1 9.16 -11.13 18.06
N GLU A 2 9.60 -11.21 19.33
CA GLU A 2 8.83 -10.66 20.46
C GLU A 2 8.38 -9.21 20.25
N GLU A 3 9.24 -8.33 19.72
CA GLU A 3 8.84 -6.94 19.43
C GLU A 3 7.68 -6.86 18.42
N ILE A 4 7.68 -7.70 17.38
CA ILE A 4 6.61 -7.75 16.38
C ILE A 4 5.33 -8.21 17.05
N LEU A 5 5.39 -9.34 17.79
CA LEU A 5 4.21 -9.91 18.44
C LEU A 5 3.62 -8.97 19.50
N LYS A 6 4.47 -8.25 20.25
CA LYS A 6 4.03 -7.25 21.22
C LYS A 6 3.24 -6.12 20.55
N LYS A 7 3.73 -5.60 19.42
CA LYS A 7 3.02 -4.55 18.66
C LYS A 7 1.69 -5.04 18.10
N VAL A 8 1.64 -6.28 17.62
CA VAL A 8 0.39 -6.90 17.19
C VAL A 8 -0.56 -7.09 18.36
N GLU A 9 -0.06 -7.46 19.54
CA GLU A 9 -0.87 -7.59 20.76
C GLU A 9 -1.48 -6.24 21.19
N GLU A 10 -0.70 -5.17 21.17
CA GLU A 10 -1.16 -3.81 21.46
C GLU A 10 -2.27 -3.38 20.49
N LEU A 11 -2.06 -3.60 19.18
CA LEU A 11 -3.06 -3.33 18.15
C LEU A 11 -4.34 -4.15 18.36
N TYR A 12 -4.19 -5.45 18.64
CA TYR A 12 -5.31 -6.38 18.84
C TYR A 12 -6.14 -6.01 20.07
N GLN A 13 -5.50 -5.65 21.18
CA GLN A 13 -6.17 -5.18 22.40
C GLN A 13 -6.96 -3.89 22.19
N MET A 14 -6.56 -3.06 21.22
CA MET A 14 -7.28 -1.85 20.82
C MET A 14 -8.38 -2.10 19.79
N GLY A 15 -8.63 -3.37 19.42
CA GLY A 15 -9.66 -3.75 18.45
C GLY A 15 -9.19 -3.69 16.99
N GLY A 16 -7.89 -3.57 16.74
CA GLY A 16 -7.32 -3.64 15.40
C GLY A 16 -7.53 -5.03 14.77
N ARG A 17 -7.92 -5.04 13.49
CA ARG A 17 -8.34 -6.26 12.76
C ARG A 17 -7.37 -6.67 11.64
N GLU A 18 -6.44 -5.79 11.29
CA GLU A 18 -5.48 -6.00 10.23
C GLU A 18 -4.11 -5.54 10.71
N VAL A 19 -3.08 -6.35 10.47
CA VAL A 19 -1.68 -5.91 10.55
C VAL A 19 -1.11 -5.79 9.15
N HIS A 20 -0.54 -4.63 8.87
CA HIS A 20 0.21 -4.35 7.66
C HIS A 20 1.70 -4.49 7.96
N ILE A 21 2.34 -5.53 7.42
CA ILE A 21 3.77 -5.80 7.65
C ILE A 21 4.55 -5.47 6.38
N VAL A 22 5.28 -4.37 6.47
CA VAL A 22 6.23 -3.90 5.45
C VAL A 22 7.55 -3.56 6.13
N GLY A 23 8.65 -3.76 5.43
CA GLY A 23 9.97 -3.53 5.98
C GLY A 23 11.02 -3.32 4.90
N GLY A 24 12.24 -3.04 5.33
CA GLY A 24 13.39 -3.18 4.44
C GLY A 24 13.71 -4.64 4.18
N ILE A 25 14.80 -4.87 3.46
CA ILE A 25 15.37 -6.20 3.19
C ILE A 25 16.69 -6.30 3.98
N PRO A 26 16.68 -6.75 5.25
CA PRO A 26 17.90 -6.84 6.03
C PRO A 26 18.73 -8.02 5.53
N SER A 27 20.02 -7.80 5.27
CA SER A 27 20.93 -8.81 4.72
C SER A 27 21.11 -10.06 5.60
N TYR A 28 20.76 -9.96 6.90
CA TYR A 28 20.87 -11.05 7.86
C TYR A 28 19.58 -11.88 7.99
N TRP A 29 18.50 -11.55 7.27
CA TRP A 29 17.30 -12.39 7.22
C TRP A 29 17.44 -13.46 6.15
N ASN A 30 17.09 -14.70 6.50
CA ASN A 30 16.92 -15.77 5.53
C ASN A 30 15.44 -15.90 5.13
N TYR A 31 15.17 -16.74 4.13
CA TYR A 31 13.82 -17.00 3.63
C TYR A 31 12.84 -17.41 4.73
N ASP A 32 13.24 -18.34 5.61
CA ASP A 32 12.38 -18.87 6.66
C ASP A 32 11.92 -17.79 7.64
N LYS A 33 12.71 -16.73 7.85
CA LYS A 33 12.35 -15.65 8.75
C LYS A 33 11.07 -14.94 8.33
N TYR A 34 10.89 -14.71 7.03
CA TYR A 34 9.70 -14.05 6.49
C TYR A 34 8.45 -14.91 6.71
N ILE A 35 8.56 -16.22 6.47
CA ILE A 35 7.46 -17.18 6.67
C ILE A 35 7.13 -17.31 8.16
N GLU A 36 8.14 -17.38 9.03
CA GLU A 36 8.00 -17.49 10.48
C GLU A 36 7.23 -16.30 11.07
N ILE A 37 7.49 -15.08 10.60
CA ILE A 37 6.79 -13.87 11.05
C ILE A 37 5.29 -14.00 10.80
N VAL A 38 4.89 -14.35 9.57
CA VAL A 38 3.46 -14.53 9.23
C VAL A 38 2.85 -15.63 10.09
N ARG A 39 3.54 -16.78 10.20
CA ARG A 39 3.07 -17.94 10.96
C ARG A 39 2.85 -17.63 12.44
N GLU A 40 3.82 -17.00 13.11
CA GLU A 40 3.71 -16.71 14.53
C GLU A 40 2.67 -15.63 14.84
N VAL A 41 2.52 -14.63 13.96
CA VAL A 41 1.42 -13.66 14.05
C VAL A 41 0.07 -14.37 13.96
N LYS A 42 -0.14 -15.18 12.92
CA LYS A 42 -1.43 -15.87 12.73
C LYS A 42 -1.72 -16.90 13.81
N LYS A 43 -0.70 -17.60 14.30
CA LYS A 43 -0.82 -18.56 15.41
C LYS A 43 -1.26 -17.90 16.72
N ARG A 44 -0.73 -16.71 17.03
CA ARG A 44 -1.05 -15.98 18.27
C ARG A 44 -2.36 -15.20 18.15
N PHE A 45 -2.68 -14.69 16.96
CA PHE A 45 -3.87 -13.90 16.67
C PHE A 45 -4.60 -14.45 15.44
N PRO A 46 -5.33 -15.59 15.55
CA PRO A 46 -5.91 -16.28 14.40
C PRO A 46 -6.87 -15.43 13.55
N ASP A 47 -7.59 -14.50 14.18
CA ASP A 47 -8.59 -13.67 13.53
C ASP A 47 -8.01 -12.39 12.90
N ILE A 48 -6.74 -12.07 13.15
CA ILE A 48 -6.12 -10.88 12.55
C ILE A 48 -5.84 -11.14 11.08
N ILE A 49 -6.15 -10.17 10.23
CA ILE A 49 -5.77 -10.19 8.83
C ILE A 49 -4.30 -9.81 8.70
N VAL A 50 -3.51 -10.66 8.05
CA VAL A 50 -2.09 -10.42 7.80
C VAL A 50 -1.90 -9.94 6.36
N LYS A 51 -1.68 -8.63 6.22
CA LYS A 51 -1.34 -7.99 4.95
C LYS A 51 0.18 -7.80 4.85
N ALA A 52 0.84 -8.67 4.10
CA ALA A 52 2.28 -8.73 3.92
C ALA A 52 2.59 -9.50 2.62
N TRP A 53 3.77 -9.50 2.04
CA TRP A 53 4.78 -8.46 2.03
C TRP A 53 4.62 -7.69 0.71
N THR A 54 5.37 -6.61 0.46
CA THR A 54 5.30 -5.99 -0.87
C THR A 54 5.91 -6.91 -1.93
N ALA A 55 5.63 -6.65 -3.20
CA ALA A 55 6.26 -7.38 -4.30
C ALA A 55 7.80 -7.33 -4.28
N VAL A 56 8.40 -6.29 -3.71
CA VAL A 56 9.86 -6.17 -3.57
C VAL A 56 10.41 -7.22 -2.60
N GLU A 57 9.75 -7.43 -1.46
CA GLU A 57 10.15 -8.48 -0.51
C GLU A 57 9.87 -9.88 -1.07
N ILE A 58 8.72 -10.10 -1.74
CA ILE A 58 8.41 -11.39 -2.38
C ILE A 58 9.47 -11.74 -3.44
N HIS A 59 9.84 -10.76 -4.27
CA HIS A 59 10.90 -10.93 -5.25
C HIS A 59 12.24 -11.26 -4.58
N HIS A 60 12.60 -10.56 -3.50
CA HIS A 60 13.80 -10.86 -2.74
C HIS A 60 13.77 -12.28 -2.15
N MET A 61 12.65 -12.69 -1.53
CA MET A 61 12.46 -14.04 -0.97
C MET A 61 12.66 -15.13 -2.03
N ALA A 62 12.15 -14.92 -3.24
CA ALA A 62 12.37 -15.83 -4.36
C ALA A 62 13.86 -15.90 -4.74
N LYS A 63 14.56 -14.77 -4.80
CA LYS A 63 16.00 -14.74 -5.13
C LYS A 63 16.88 -15.44 -4.09
N ILE A 64 16.63 -15.25 -2.80
CA ILE A 64 17.47 -15.86 -1.75
C ILE A 64 17.15 -17.34 -1.50
N SER A 65 15.94 -17.79 -1.83
CA SER A 65 15.53 -19.19 -1.66
C SER A 65 15.69 -20.03 -2.93
N GLY A 66 15.76 -19.40 -4.11
CA GLY A 66 15.75 -20.07 -5.41
C GLY A 66 14.38 -20.60 -5.83
N LYS A 67 13.32 -20.30 -5.07
CA LYS A 67 11.94 -20.70 -5.34
C LYS A 67 11.26 -19.76 -6.34
N SER A 68 10.27 -20.26 -7.06
CA SER A 68 9.37 -19.44 -7.86
C SER A 68 8.47 -18.55 -7.00
N TYR A 69 7.93 -17.46 -7.56
CA TYR A 69 6.94 -16.63 -6.86
C TYR A 69 5.73 -17.44 -6.40
N GLN A 70 5.30 -18.42 -7.20
CA GLN A 70 4.17 -19.27 -6.87
C GLN A 70 4.45 -20.10 -5.61
N GLU A 71 5.63 -20.70 -5.48
CA GLU A 71 6.03 -21.45 -4.29
C GLU A 71 6.10 -20.54 -3.06
N VAL A 72 6.75 -19.38 -3.17
CA VAL A 72 6.87 -18.41 -2.07
C VAL A 72 5.49 -17.95 -1.59
N LEU A 73 4.62 -17.53 -2.50
CA LEU A 73 3.28 -17.05 -2.16
C LEU A 73 2.38 -18.17 -1.62
N THR A 74 2.52 -19.39 -2.13
CA THR A 74 1.78 -20.55 -1.60
C THR A 74 2.20 -20.86 -0.16
N GLU A 75 3.50 -20.82 0.13
CA GLU A 75 4.01 -21.04 1.49
C GLU A 75 3.60 -19.94 2.46
N LEU A 76 3.61 -18.67 2.02
CA LEU A 76 3.10 -17.54 2.80
C LEU A 76 1.60 -17.68 3.07
N LYS A 77 0.80 -18.02 2.04
CA LYS A 77 -0.64 -18.26 2.19
C LYS A 77 -0.92 -19.38 3.20
N ASN A 78 -0.20 -20.49 3.09
CA ASN A 78 -0.30 -21.60 4.06
C ASN A 78 0.17 -21.22 5.46
N ALA A 79 1.07 -20.25 5.61
CA ALA A 79 1.49 -19.71 6.89
C ALA A 79 0.45 -18.76 7.51
N GLY A 80 -0.55 -18.30 6.74
CA GLY A 80 -1.60 -17.40 7.21
C GLY A 80 -1.61 -16.02 6.55
N LEU A 81 -0.95 -15.85 5.41
CA LEU A 81 -1.01 -14.61 4.64
C LEU A 81 -2.38 -14.44 3.99
N ASP A 82 -2.98 -13.26 4.16
CA ASP A 82 -4.34 -12.96 3.69
C ASP A 82 -4.36 -12.02 2.46
N ALA A 83 -3.44 -11.05 2.36
CA ALA A 83 -3.38 -10.08 1.26
C ALA A 83 -1.97 -9.49 1.09
N LEU A 84 -1.65 -8.93 -0.09
CA LEU A 84 -0.42 -8.16 -0.28
C LEU A 84 -0.70 -6.64 -0.28
N PRO A 85 0.15 -5.83 0.36
CA PRO A 85 0.13 -4.39 0.14
C PRO A 85 0.71 -4.00 -1.23
N GLY A 86 0.46 -2.76 -1.63
CA GLY A 86 0.86 -2.26 -2.96
C GLY A 86 2.18 -1.53 -3.05
N GLY A 87 2.94 -1.44 -1.96
CA GLY A 87 4.20 -0.67 -1.91
C GLY A 87 5.29 -1.23 -2.84
N GLY A 88 6.33 -0.44 -3.10
CA GLY A 88 7.50 -0.84 -3.89
C GLY A 88 7.37 -0.66 -5.42
N ALA A 89 6.19 -0.22 -5.87
CA ALA A 89 5.93 0.08 -7.27
C ALA A 89 6.71 1.33 -7.75
N GLU A 90 6.82 2.35 -6.90
CA GLU A 90 7.45 3.64 -7.22
C GLU A 90 6.86 4.25 -8.52
N ILE A 91 7.69 4.43 -9.56
CA ILE A 91 7.30 4.58 -10.96
C ILE A 91 7.93 3.43 -11.75
N PHE A 92 7.24 2.95 -12.79
CA PHE A 92 7.69 1.78 -13.56
C PHE A 92 8.72 2.09 -14.63
N SER A 93 8.75 3.32 -15.16
CA SER A 93 9.77 3.77 -16.13
C SER A 93 11.18 3.40 -15.66
N ASP A 94 11.92 2.69 -16.52
CA ASP A 94 13.30 2.28 -16.25
C ASP A 94 14.19 3.48 -15.92
N ARG A 95 14.00 4.60 -16.63
CA ARG A 95 14.74 5.84 -16.38
C ARG A 95 14.56 6.30 -14.94
N VAL A 96 13.32 6.33 -14.46
CA VAL A 96 13.01 6.75 -13.09
C VAL A 96 13.52 5.73 -12.09
N ARG A 97 13.32 4.42 -12.32
CA ARG A 97 13.80 3.36 -11.42
C ARG A 97 15.31 3.37 -11.25
N GLN A 98 16.08 3.61 -12.32
CA GLN A 98 17.54 3.71 -12.21
C GLN A 98 17.99 4.87 -11.31
N ILE A 99 17.19 5.94 -11.21
CA ILE A 99 17.48 7.08 -10.35
C ILE A 99 17.09 6.79 -8.89
N ILE A 100 15.90 6.24 -8.64
CA ILE A 100 15.32 6.20 -7.29
C ILE A 100 15.36 4.82 -6.62
N ALA A 101 15.42 3.73 -7.40
CA ALA A 101 15.30 2.36 -6.90
C ALA A 101 16.06 1.31 -7.75
N PRO A 102 17.35 1.53 -8.11
CA PRO A 102 18.07 0.69 -9.08
C PRO A 102 18.29 -0.77 -8.65
N TYR A 103 18.16 -1.06 -7.35
CA TYR A 103 18.41 -2.39 -6.78
C TYR A 103 17.12 -3.11 -6.32
N LYS A 104 15.95 -2.49 -6.48
CA LYS A 104 14.66 -3.13 -6.20
C LYS A 104 14.18 -3.89 -7.45
N ALA A 105 13.14 -4.72 -7.27
CA ALA A 105 12.44 -5.37 -8.38
C ALA A 105 12.08 -4.35 -9.48
N ASN A 106 12.22 -4.69 -10.76
CA ASN A 106 11.78 -3.84 -11.86
C ASN A 106 10.25 -3.91 -12.05
N ALA A 107 9.71 -3.22 -13.06
CA ALA A 107 8.28 -3.19 -13.31
C ALA A 107 7.70 -4.56 -13.66
N GLU A 108 8.37 -5.34 -14.50
CA GLU A 108 7.93 -6.69 -14.89
C GLU A 108 7.92 -7.65 -13.71
N GLU A 109 8.96 -7.61 -12.88
CA GLU A 109 9.07 -8.42 -11.67
C GLU A 109 8.00 -8.06 -10.64
N TYR A 110 7.73 -6.76 -10.46
CA TYR A 110 6.63 -6.29 -9.61
C TYR A 110 5.28 -6.85 -10.10
N LEU A 111 4.97 -6.66 -11.39
CA LEU A 111 3.71 -7.09 -11.97
C LEU A 111 3.55 -8.61 -11.95
N GLU A 112 4.62 -9.37 -12.19
CA GLU A 112 4.56 -10.84 -12.17
C GLU A 112 4.30 -11.39 -10.76
N VAL A 113 4.82 -10.75 -9.70
CA VAL A 113 4.46 -11.11 -8.32
C VAL A 113 2.96 -10.89 -8.08
N HIS A 114 2.42 -9.72 -8.43
CA HIS A 114 0.99 -9.43 -8.24
C HIS A 114 0.11 -10.35 -9.08
N LYS A 115 0.48 -10.60 -10.35
CA LYS A 115 -0.17 -11.57 -11.22
C LYS A 115 -0.23 -12.97 -10.61
N THR A 116 0.89 -13.43 -10.04
CA THR A 116 0.97 -14.73 -9.38
C THR A 116 0.09 -14.77 -8.12
N ALA A 117 0.10 -13.70 -7.32
CA ALA A 117 -0.75 -13.57 -6.14
C ALA A 117 -2.25 -13.65 -6.53
N HIS A 118 -2.67 -12.95 -7.58
CA HIS A 118 -4.05 -12.95 -8.05
C HIS A 118 -4.48 -14.34 -8.54
N LYS A 119 -3.62 -15.06 -9.27
CA LYS A 119 -3.87 -16.46 -9.68
C LYS A 119 -4.04 -17.41 -8.50
N LEU A 120 -3.41 -17.12 -7.37
CA LEU A 120 -3.56 -17.86 -6.12
C LEU A 120 -4.74 -17.38 -5.27
N GLY A 121 -5.55 -16.42 -5.78
CA GLY A 121 -6.67 -15.84 -5.06
C GLY A 121 -6.26 -14.98 -3.86
N ILE A 122 -5.07 -14.38 -3.91
CA ILE A 122 -4.58 -13.46 -2.89
C ILE A 122 -4.81 -12.03 -3.42
N PRO A 123 -5.72 -11.24 -2.81
CA PRO A 123 -5.97 -9.88 -3.25
C PRO A 123 -4.79 -8.97 -2.92
N THR A 124 -4.59 -7.94 -3.74
CA THR A 124 -3.49 -7.01 -3.56
C THR A 124 -3.91 -5.56 -3.80
N ASN A 125 -3.01 -4.62 -3.50
CA ASN A 125 -3.16 -3.20 -3.83
C ASN A 125 -2.07 -2.76 -4.80
N ALA A 126 -2.23 -1.58 -5.40
CA ALA A 126 -1.19 -0.95 -6.22
C ALA A 126 -0.92 0.48 -5.72
N THR A 127 0.34 0.93 -5.83
CA THR A 127 0.76 2.29 -5.48
C THR A 127 1.44 2.97 -6.66
N MET A 128 1.47 4.30 -6.67
CA MET A 128 2.31 5.09 -7.58
C MET A 128 2.93 6.25 -6.80
N LEU A 129 4.25 6.29 -6.66
CA LEU A 129 4.95 7.43 -6.07
C LEU A 129 5.06 8.53 -7.12
N TYR A 130 4.54 9.72 -6.84
CA TYR A 130 4.50 10.82 -7.81
C TYR A 130 4.97 12.15 -7.21
N GLY A 131 5.37 13.07 -8.08
CA GLY A 131 5.82 14.41 -7.72
C GLY A 131 7.32 14.52 -7.50
N HIS A 132 8.12 13.68 -8.16
CA HIS A 132 9.57 13.68 -8.07
C HIS A 132 10.23 13.89 -9.45
N VAL A 133 11.05 12.94 -9.90
CA VAL A 133 11.84 13.05 -11.15
C VAL A 133 11.12 12.53 -12.40
N GLU A 134 9.90 12.02 -12.25
CA GLU A 134 9.10 11.43 -13.31
C GLU A 134 8.42 12.51 -14.16
N THR A 135 8.12 12.18 -15.42
CA THR A 135 7.26 13.01 -16.27
C THR A 135 5.80 12.59 -16.14
N ILE A 136 4.89 13.40 -16.68
CA ILE A 136 3.45 13.06 -16.69
C ILE A 136 3.20 11.81 -17.53
N GLU A 137 3.91 11.66 -18.64
CA GLU A 137 3.85 10.48 -19.51
C GLU A 137 4.22 9.22 -18.73
N GLU A 138 5.26 9.25 -17.90
CA GLU A 138 5.67 8.10 -17.09
C GLU A 138 4.66 7.75 -15.97
N ARG A 139 3.89 8.73 -15.47
CA ARG A 139 2.73 8.44 -14.59
C ARG A 139 1.63 7.70 -15.34
N VAL A 140 1.35 8.12 -16.58
CA VAL A 140 0.34 7.47 -17.43
C VAL A 140 0.78 6.07 -17.84
N GLU A 141 2.05 5.88 -18.23
CA GLU A 141 2.63 4.57 -18.51
C GLU A 141 2.52 3.63 -17.31
N HIS A 142 2.81 4.13 -16.11
CA HIS A 142 2.66 3.35 -14.87
C HIS A 142 1.21 2.90 -14.66
N MET A 143 0.24 3.82 -14.77
CA MET A 143 -1.19 3.49 -14.64
C MET A 143 -1.66 2.52 -15.73
N GLU A 144 -1.19 2.68 -16.97
CA GLU A 144 -1.52 1.78 -18.09
C GLU A 144 -1.05 0.34 -17.84
N MET A 145 0.16 0.17 -17.29
CA MET A 145 0.68 -1.15 -16.94
C MET A 145 -0.15 -1.82 -15.84
N LEU A 146 -0.53 -1.07 -14.80
CA LEU A 146 -1.42 -1.56 -13.74
C LEU A 146 -2.80 -1.92 -14.28
N ARG A 147 -3.38 -1.06 -15.12
CA ARG A 147 -4.69 -1.27 -15.75
C ARG A 147 -4.72 -2.55 -16.57
N LYS A 148 -3.70 -2.80 -17.40
CA LYS A 148 -3.59 -4.05 -18.19
C LYS A 148 -3.53 -5.30 -17.32
N LEU A 149 -2.76 -5.27 -16.23
CA LEU A 149 -2.71 -6.41 -15.33
C LEU A 149 -4.05 -6.61 -14.61
N GLN A 150 -4.72 -5.52 -14.26
CA GLN A 150 -6.05 -5.58 -13.66
C GLN A 150 -7.09 -6.15 -14.65
N ASP A 151 -7.04 -5.81 -15.93
CA ASP A 151 -7.88 -6.44 -16.98
C ASP A 151 -7.64 -7.96 -17.07
N GLU A 152 -6.39 -8.40 -16.89
CA GLU A 152 -6.04 -9.82 -16.95
C GLU A 152 -6.52 -10.60 -15.71
N THR A 153 -6.44 -10.00 -14.53
CA THR A 153 -6.49 -10.75 -13.25
C THR A 153 -7.53 -10.28 -12.24
N GLY A 154 -7.98 -9.02 -12.31
CA GLY A 154 -9.00 -8.44 -11.43
C GLY A 154 -8.66 -8.44 -9.93
N GLY A 155 -7.39 -8.66 -9.55
CA GLY A 155 -7.02 -8.92 -8.16
C GLY A 155 -6.59 -7.69 -7.36
N PHE A 156 -6.44 -6.52 -7.99
CA PHE A 156 -6.20 -5.27 -7.27
C PHE A 156 -7.49 -4.73 -6.67
N GLN A 157 -7.44 -4.35 -5.39
CA GLN A 157 -8.60 -3.76 -4.70
C GLN A 157 -8.58 -2.23 -4.76
N VAL A 158 -7.41 -1.63 -4.60
CA VAL A 158 -7.26 -0.17 -4.55
C VAL A 158 -5.99 0.30 -5.23
N PHE A 159 -6.09 1.44 -5.91
CA PHE A 159 -4.95 2.21 -6.34
C PHE A 159 -4.67 3.37 -5.39
N ILE A 160 -3.39 3.56 -5.06
CA ILE A 160 -2.94 4.49 -4.01
C ILE A 160 -1.88 5.43 -4.60
N PRO A 161 -2.26 6.62 -5.08
CA PRO A 161 -1.30 7.65 -5.45
C PRO A 161 -0.62 8.20 -4.19
N LEU A 162 0.72 8.13 -4.15
CA LEU A 162 1.54 8.56 -3.03
C LEU A 162 2.29 9.83 -3.40
N ALA A 163 1.90 10.97 -2.81
CA ALA A 163 2.61 12.22 -2.99
C ALA A 163 4.01 12.14 -2.37
N TYR A 164 5.04 12.43 -3.16
CA TYR A 164 6.42 12.38 -2.73
C TYR A 164 6.74 13.42 -1.64
N TRP A 165 7.50 12.98 -0.63
CA TRP A 165 7.98 13.81 0.47
C TRP A 165 9.51 13.96 0.38
N PRO A 166 10.05 15.12 -0.04
CA PRO A 166 11.47 15.30 -0.30
C PRO A 166 12.33 15.41 0.96
N GLU A 167 11.80 15.93 2.07
CA GLU A 167 12.57 16.17 3.28
C GLU A 167 13.17 14.87 3.83
N GLY A 168 14.47 14.88 4.15
CA GLY A 168 15.16 13.69 4.69
C GLY A 168 15.50 12.61 3.65
N THR A 169 15.15 12.80 2.38
CA THR A 169 15.55 11.91 1.29
C THR A 169 16.81 12.40 0.59
N ARG A 170 17.56 11.50 -0.07
CA ARG A 170 18.73 11.87 -0.89
C ARG A 170 18.36 12.62 -2.17
N LEU A 171 17.14 12.38 -2.66
CA LEU A 171 16.67 12.95 -3.92
C LEU A 171 16.28 14.43 -3.75
N GLY A 172 15.84 14.82 -2.55
CA GLY A 172 15.45 16.21 -2.28
C GLY A 172 14.32 16.67 -3.20
N GLY A 173 14.28 17.96 -3.51
CA GLY A 173 13.27 18.57 -4.37
C GLY A 173 12.20 19.32 -3.59
N TYR A 174 11.01 19.45 -4.20
CA TYR A 174 9.89 20.20 -3.65
C TYR A 174 8.68 19.31 -3.45
N ARG A 175 7.83 19.67 -2.48
CA ARG A 175 6.53 19.03 -2.27
C ARG A 175 5.63 19.26 -3.50
N THR A 176 4.76 18.30 -3.78
CA THR A 176 3.68 18.49 -4.75
C THR A 176 2.78 19.64 -4.34
N SER A 177 2.17 20.30 -5.32
CA SER A 177 1.11 21.25 -5.05
C SER A 177 -0.22 20.52 -4.86
N SER A 178 -1.13 21.07 -4.06
CA SER A 178 -2.48 20.49 -3.92
C SER A 178 -3.24 20.40 -5.25
N VAL A 179 -2.89 21.22 -6.24
CA VAL A 179 -3.46 21.13 -7.59
C VAL A 179 -2.95 19.88 -8.33
N ASP A 180 -1.65 19.57 -8.22
CA ASP A 180 -1.07 18.34 -8.79
C ASP A 180 -1.64 17.10 -8.08
N ASP A 181 -1.79 17.15 -6.76
CA ASP A 181 -2.36 16.05 -5.98
C ASP A 181 -3.81 15.73 -6.39
N LEU A 182 -4.67 16.75 -6.43
CA LEU A 182 -6.08 16.57 -6.80
C LEU A 182 -6.24 16.16 -8.25
N LYS A 183 -5.39 16.68 -9.17
CA LYS A 183 -5.37 16.24 -10.56
C LYS A 183 -4.95 14.78 -10.68
N THR A 184 -3.90 14.37 -9.96
CA THR A 184 -3.41 12.99 -9.98
C THR A 184 -4.52 12.03 -9.53
N ILE A 185 -5.21 12.32 -8.42
CA ILE A 185 -6.34 11.51 -7.94
C ILE A 185 -7.48 11.45 -8.96
N ALA A 186 -7.89 12.61 -9.52
CA ALA A 186 -8.98 12.66 -10.50
C ALA A 186 -8.65 11.91 -11.79
N ILE A 187 -7.42 12.05 -12.28
CA ILE A 187 -6.95 11.35 -13.48
C ILE A 187 -6.88 9.86 -13.18
N SER A 188 -6.38 9.43 -12.02
CA SER A 188 -6.37 8.01 -11.65
C SER A 188 -7.78 7.42 -11.63
N ARG A 189 -8.78 8.12 -11.09
CA ARG A 189 -10.18 7.67 -11.12
C ARG A 189 -10.75 7.57 -12.55
N ILE A 190 -10.37 8.48 -13.45
CA ILE A 190 -10.84 8.45 -14.85
C ILE A 190 -10.12 7.36 -15.64
N TYR A 191 -8.82 7.18 -15.42
CA TYR A 191 -7.96 6.32 -16.24
C TYR A 191 -8.01 4.85 -15.81
N LEU A 192 -8.03 4.59 -14.50
CA LEU A 192 -8.08 3.23 -13.92
C LEU A 192 -9.54 2.80 -13.76
N ASP A 193 -10.25 2.70 -14.88
CA ASP A 193 -11.68 2.36 -14.93
C ASP A 193 -12.03 0.97 -14.37
N ASN A 194 -11.02 0.10 -14.22
CA ASN A 194 -11.13 -1.26 -13.70
C ASN A 194 -10.58 -1.43 -12.26
N PHE A 195 -10.31 -0.32 -11.56
CA PHE A 195 -10.03 -0.31 -10.12
C PHE A 195 -11.26 0.21 -9.37
N ASP A 196 -11.79 -0.60 -8.44
CA ASP A 196 -12.97 -0.23 -7.66
C ASP A 196 -12.68 1.01 -6.80
N HIS A 197 -11.53 1.03 -6.13
CA HIS A 197 -11.20 2.03 -5.11
C HIS A 197 -9.98 2.88 -5.47
N ILE A 198 -10.04 4.17 -5.12
CA ILE A 198 -8.90 5.11 -5.14
C ILE A 198 -8.71 5.66 -3.73
N LYS A 199 -7.51 5.47 -3.17
CA LYS A 199 -7.17 5.94 -1.82
C LYS A 199 -6.57 7.34 -1.84
N ALA A 200 -7.18 8.26 -1.09
CA ALA A 200 -6.56 9.54 -0.72
C ALA A 200 -5.79 9.40 0.59
N TYR A 201 -4.52 8.99 0.49
CA TYR A 201 -3.67 8.71 1.64
C TYR A 201 -3.28 10.01 2.37
N TRP A 202 -3.98 10.34 3.46
CA TRP A 202 -3.81 11.62 4.16
C TRP A 202 -2.42 11.82 4.76
N VAL A 203 -1.63 10.75 4.95
CA VAL A 203 -0.30 10.84 5.54
C VAL A 203 0.64 11.60 4.59
N THR A 204 0.52 11.40 3.28
CA THR A 204 1.33 12.10 2.27
C THR A 204 0.67 13.38 1.77
N LEU A 205 -0.67 13.40 1.65
CA LEU A 205 -1.45 14.54 1.14
C LEU A 205 -1.69 15.64 2.19
N GLY A 206 -1.77 15.26 3.46
CA GLY A 206 -2.35 16.07 4.51
C GLY A 206 -3.88 16.05 4.53
N GLU A 207 -4.46 16.25 5.71
CA GLU A 207 -5.89 16.06 5.99
C GLU A 207 -6.81 16.91 5.09
N LYS A 208 -6.45 18.18 4.88
CA LYS A 208 -7.28 19.11 4.10
C LYS A 208 -7.37 18.70 2.63
N VAL A 209 -6.25 18.29 2.04
CA VAL A 209 -6.22 17.85 0.64
C VAL A 209 -6.92 16.50 0.50
N ALA A 210 -6.66 15.56 1.42
CA ALA A 210 -7.34 14.26 1.42
C ALA A 210 -8.87 14.40 1.55
N GLN A 211 -9.35 15.32 2.41
CA GLN A 211 -10.78 15.63 2.52
C GLN A 211 -11.37 16.16 1.22
N VAL A 212 -10.67 17.10 0.55
CA VAL A 212 -11.12 17.64 -0.74
C VAL A 212 -11.09 16.55 -1.81
N ALA A 213 -10.10 15.66 -1.80
CA ALA A 213 -9.93 14.58 -2.77
C ALA A 213 -11.11 13.61 -2.84
N LEU A 214 -11.94 13.52 -1.79
CA LEU A 214 -13.21 12.78 -1.81
C LEU A 214 -14.21 13.29 -2.86
N ASN A 215 -14.04 14.53 -3.32
CA ASN A 215 -14.82 15.12 -4.40
C ASN A 215 -14.10 15.09 -5.76
N PHE A 216 -12.91 14.47 -5.81
CA PHE A 216 -12.07 14.33 -7.01
C PHE A 216 -11.82 12.86 -7.36
N GLY A 217 -12.64 11.93 -6.86
CA GLY A 217 -12.62 10.52 -7.28
C GLY A 217 -12.06 9.53 -6.26
N ALA A 218 -11.49 10.01 -5.14
CA ALA A 218 -11.16 9.14 -4.02
C ALA A 218 -12.42 8.75 -3.23
N ASP A 219 -12.44 7.51 -2.76
CA ASP A 219 -13.51 6.95 -1.93
C ASP A 219 -12.97 6.28 -0.65
N ASP A 220 -11.65 6.12 -0.55
CA ASP A 220 -10.97 5.58 0.61
C ASP A 220 -10.02 6.62 1.20
N LEU A 221 -10.24 7.04 2.45
CA LEU A 221 -9.31 7.94 3.13
C LEU A 221 -8.14 7.18 3.79
N ASP A 222 -8.18 5.85 3.84
CA ASP A 222 -7.42 4.99 4.75
C ASP A 222 -7.98 4.92 6.19
N GLY A 223 -7.39 4.06 7.02
CA GLY A 223 -7.89 3.71 8.36
C GLY A 223 -7.14 4.35 9.53
N THR A 224 -7.50 3.99 10.76
CA THR A 224 -6.82 4.49 11.97
C THR A 224 -5.39 3.93 12.08
N ILE A 225 -4.44 4.56 11.41
CA ILE A 225 -3.04 4.14 11.40
C ILE A 225 -2.44 4.42 12.77
N GLN A 226 -1.97 3.39 13.47
CA GLN A 226 -1.39 3.51 14.80
C GLN A 226 0.12 3.81 14.74
N GLU A 227 0.83 3.26 13.75
CA GLU A 227 2.26 3.49 13.56
C GLU A 227 2.62 3.36 12.06
N GLU A 228 3.11 4.45 11.44
CA GLU A 228 3.55 4.48 10.04
C GLU A 228 5.05 4.80 9.94
N LYS A 229 5.91 3.77 10.01
CA LYS A 229 7.35 4.00 10.11
C LYS A 229 7.99 4.50 8.81
N ILE A 230 7.49 4.08 7.65
CA ILE A 230 8.17 4.35 6.37
C ILE A 230 8.04 5.83 6.01
N VAL A 231 6.81 6.34 6.06
CA VAL A 231 6.51 7.72 5.68
C VAL A 231 7.00 8.70 6.75
N HIS A 232 6.96 8.34 8.04
CA HIS A 232 7.59 9.17 9.08
C HIS A 232 9.13 9.17 9.03
N ALA A 233 9.76 8.06 8.63
CA ALA A 233 11.21 8.05 8.40
C ALA A 233 11.63 8.97 7.24
N ALA A 234 10.74 9.20 6.27
CA ALA A 234 10.89 10.21 5.22
C ALA A 234 10.49 11.64 5.67
N GLY A 235 10.40 11.91 6.98
CA GLY A 235 10.29 13.29 7.51
C GLY A 235 8.89 13.91 7.54
N THR A 236 7.83 13.13 7.32
CA THR A 236 6.45 13.64 7.39
C THR A 236 6.05 14.09 8.80
N LYS A 237 5.35 15.23 8.90
CA LYS A 237 4.82 15.79 10.17
C LYS A 237 3.34 15.46 10.41
N SER A 238 2.78 14.50 9.68
CA SER A 238 1.40 14.04 9.85
C SER A 238 1.18 13.46 11.27
N ALA A 239 -0.06 13.43 11.73
CA ALA A 239 -0.38 12.82 13.02
C ALA A 239 -0.10 11.31 13.00
N TYR A 240 0.29 10.74 14.15
CA TYR A 240 0.50 9.29 14.37
C TYR A 240 -0.82 8.47 14.35
N GLY A 241 -1.83 8.97 13.65
CA GLY A 241 -3.18 8.40 13.58
C GLY A 241 -4.29 9.43 13.69
N HIS A 242 -5.49 9.01 13.29
CA HIS A 242 -6.73 9.74 13.52
C HIS A 242 -7.68 8.88 14.33
N SER A 243 -8.46 9.50 15.22
CA SER A 243 -9.60 8.83 15.81
C SER A 243 -10.67 8.59 14.75
N VAL A 244 -11.48 7.54 14.94
CA VAL A 244 -12.65 7.25 14.10
C VAL A 244 -13.53 8.49 13.96
N ASP A 245 -13.83 9.19 15.06
CA ASP A 245 -14.67 10.40 15.06
C ASP A 245 -14.12 11.51 14.16
N LYS A 246 -12.78 11.66 14.10
CA LYS A 246 -12.15 12.66 13.25
C LYS A 246 -12.34 12.31 11.77
N LEU A 247 -12.10 11.05 11.39
CA LEU A 247 -12.31 10.58 10.02
C LEU A 247 -13.78 10.71 9.60
N VAL A 248 -14.70 10.29 10.46
CA VAL A 248 -16.15 10.48 10.28
C VAL A 248 -16.49 11.94 10.06
N SER A 249 -15.94 12.85 10.88
CA SER A 249 -16.17 14.30 10.72
C SER A 249 -15.64 14.83 9.38
N LEU A 250 -14.43 14.42 8.96
CA LEU A 250 -13.84 14.83 7.69
C LEU A 250 -14.71 14.39 6.51
N ILE A 251 -15.15 13.13 6.50
CA ILE A 251 -15.97 12.55 5.44
C ILE A 251 -17.33 13.25 5.38
N LYS A 252 -18.03 13.43 6.51
CA LYS A 252 -19.32 14.15 6.54
C LYS A 252 -19.20 15.59 6.05
N LYS A 253 -18.16 16.31 6.49
CA LYS A 253 -17.90 17.70 6.04
C LYS A 253 -17.58 17.80 4.55
N SER A 254 -17.14 16.70 3.91
CA SER A 254 -16.96 16.63 2.46
C SER A 254 -18.25 16.29 1.68
N GLY A 255 -19.37 16.11 2.37
CA GLY A 255 -20.67 15.77 1.78
C GLY A 255 -20.84 14.28 1.44
N LYS A 256 -20.08 13.40 2.11
CA LYS A 256 -20.06 11.95 1.85
C LYS A 256 -20.57 11.16 3.06
N ILE A 257 -20.91 9.89 2.84
CA ILE A 257 -21.34 8.95 3.89
C ILE A 257 -20.11 8.20 4.40
N PRO A 258 -19.72 8.35 5.68
CA PRO A 258 -18.62 7.58 6.25
C PRO A 258 -19.00 6.12 6.46
N ALA A 259 -18.17 5.23 5.95
CA ALA A 259 -18.29 3.80 6.14
C ALA A 259 -16.95 3.23 6.62
N GLU A 260 -16.99 2.44 7.70
CA GLU A 260 -15.89 1.56 8.09
C GLU A 260 -15.95 0.30 7.22
N ARG A 261 -14.79 -0.08 6.67
CA ARG A 261 -14.61 -1.28 5.86
C ARG A 261 -13.61 -2.23 6.50
N ASP A 262 -13.70 -3.50 6.15
CA ASP A 262 -12.63 -4.45 6.40
C ASP A 262 -11.49 -4.31 5.37
N THR A 263 -10.49 -5.19 5.48
CA THR A 263 -9.36 -5.30 4.54
C THR A 263 -9.82 -5.47 3.10
N PHE A 264 -10.93 -6.18 2.90
CA PHE A 264 -11.42 -6.60 1.60
C PHE A 264 -12.52 -5.68 1.05
N TYR A 265 -12.66 -4.48 1.61
CA TYR A 265 -13.63 -3.45 1.23
C TYR A 265 -15.10 -3.81 1.48
N ASN A 266 -15.38 -4.82 2.31
CA ASN A 266 -16.74 -5.05 2.79
C ASN A 266 -17.10 -3.97 3.82
N VAL A 267 -18.28 -3.37 3.68
CA VAL A 267 -18.80 -2.40 4.65
C VAL A 267 -19.12 -3.11 5.97
N VAL A 268 -18.44 -2.72 7.03
CA VAL A 268 -18.64 -3.20 8.40
C VAL A 268 -19.70 -2.36 9.11
N LYS A 269 -19.62 -1.03 8.94
CA LYS A 269 -20.49 -0.08 9.64
C LYS A 269 -20.61 1.22 8.86
N VAL A 270 -21.82 1.74 8.77
CA VAL A 270 -22.10 3.10 8.25
C VAL A 270 -22.31 4.05 9.42
N TYR A 271 -21.78 5.27 9.33
CA TYR A 271 -21.91 6.30 10.36
C TYR A 271 -22.89 7.39 9.90
N ASP A 272 -24.12 7.34 10.45
CA ASP A 272 -25.17 8.36 10.24
C ASP A 272 -24.81 9.69 10.87
#